data_AF-A0A524Q6D7-F1
#
_entry.id   AF-A0A524Q6D7-F1
#
_cell.length_a   1.000
_cell.length_b   1.000
_cell.length_c   1.000
_cell.angle_alpha   90.00
_cell.angle_beta   90.00
_cell.angle_gamma   90.00
#
_symmetry.space_group_name_H-M   'P 1'
#
loop_
_entity.id
_entity.type
_entity.pdbx_description
1 polymer ?
#
loop_
_entity_poly.entity_id
_entity_poly.type
_entity_poly.pdbx_seq_one_letter_code
_entity_poly.pdbx_strand_id
1 'polypeptide(L)' 'MTREQFAFEELDARRAEDAMFPVPPEPDSKDWPAYALTRRDRAGRRKAMGYSRASADALVRWAEAQDA' A
#
# COMPACT_ATOMS: atom_id res chain seq x y z
N MET A 1 -12.06 -8.88 8.26
CA MET A 1 -10.92 -9.05 7.34
C MET A 1 -9.90 -9.95 8.02
N THR A 2 -9.50 -11.05 7.38
CA THR A 2 -8.41 -11.90 7.88
C THR A 2 -7.05 -11.31 7.55
N ARG A 3 -5.99 -11.94 8.08
CA ARG A 3 -4.60 -11.57 7.81
C ARG A 3 -4.25 -11.76 6.32
N GLU A 4 -4.71 -12.86 5.72
CA GLU A 4 -4.49 -13.19 4.31
C GLU A 4 -5.28 -12.25 3.40
N GLN A 5 -6.55 -11.99 3.72
CA GLN A 5 -7.38 -11.03 2.98
C GLN A 5 -6.74 -9.64 2.94
N PHE A 6 -6.27 -9.14 4.10
CA PHE A 6 -5.52 -7.89 4.15
C PHE A 6 -4.28 -7.92 3.26
N ALA A 7 -3.53 -9.02 3.26
CA ALA A 7 -2.28 -9.12 2.50
C ALA A 7 -2.50 -9.00 0.99
N PHE A 8 -3.52 -9.69 0.45
CA PHE A 8 -3.89 -9.59 -0.95
C PHE A 8 -4.51 -8.24 -1.30
N GLU A 9 -5.45 -7.73 -0.50
CA GLU A 9 -6.05 -6.40 -0.73
C GLU A 9 -4.99 -5.28 -0.71
N GLU A 10 -4.03 -5.35 0.20
CA GLU A 10 -2.93 -4.38 0.28
C GLU A 10 -1.92 -4.54 -0.86
N LEU A 11 -1.70 -5.75 -1.37
CA LEU A 11 -0.90 -5.98 -2.58
C LEU A 11 -1.57 -5.35 -3.81
N ASP A 12 -2.87 -5.58 -4.01
CA ASP A 12 -3.64 -4.99 -5.10
C ASP A 12 -3.66 -3.46 -5.02
N ALA A 13 -3.86 -2.92 -3.81
CA ALA A 13 -3.80 -1.48 -3.59
C ALA A 13 -2.43 -0.91 -3.94
N ARG A 14 -1.33 -1.58 -3.58
CA ARG A 14 0.03 -1.14 -3.93
C ARG A 14 0.27 -1.19 -5.43
N ARG A 15 -0.19 -2.23 -6.13
CA ARG A 15 -0.11 -2.33 -7.59
C ARG A 15 -0.88 -1.20 -8.28
N ALA A 16 -2.07 -0.85 -7.78
CA ALA A 16 -2.84 0.28 -8.29
C ALA A 16 -2.15 1.63 -8.01
N GLU A 17 -1.58 1.79 -6.81
CA GLU A 17 -0.79 2.97 -6.44
C GLU A 17 0.45 3.12 -7.34
N ASP A 18 1.19 2.04 -7.59
CA ASP A 18 2.38 2.02 -8.45
C ASP A 18 2.02 2.24 -9.93
N ALA A 19 0.85 1.78 -10.40
CA ALA A 19 0.37 2.08 -11.75
C ALA A 19 0.00 3.56 -11.93
N MET A 20 -0.55 4.19 -10.87
CA MET A 20 -0.89 5.62 -10.87
C MET A 20 0.36 6.50 -10.71
N PHE A 21 1.29 6.09 -9.86
CA PHE A 21 2.51 6.82 -9.50
C PHE A 21 3.72 5.89 -9.56
N PRO A 22 4.23 5.55 -10.76
CA PRO A 22 5.37 4.64 -10.92
C PRO A 22 6.66 5.18 -10.28
N VAL A 23 6.74 6.51 -10.16
CA VAL A 23 7.77 7.23 -9.40
C VAL A 23 7.04 8.23 -8.51
N PRO A 24 7.47 8.42 -7.24
CA PRO A 24 6.95 9.49 -6.41
C PRO A 24 7.05 10.85 -7.13
N PRO A 25 5.95 11.61 -7.25
CA PRO A 25 6.02 12.95 -7.83
C PRO A 25 6.85 13.88 -6.93
N GLU A 26 7.38 14.95 -7.53
CA GLU A 26 8.05 16.01 -6.77
C GLU A 26 7.07 16.72 -5.81
N PRO A 27 7.52 17.22 -4.64
CA PRO A 27 6.65 17.83 -3.63
C PRO A 27 5.83 19.03 -4.10
N ASP A 28 6.29 19.74 -5.12
CA ASP A 28 5.64 20.91 -5.73
C ASP A 28 4.78 20.55 -6.96
N SER A 29 4.80 19.29 -7.39
CA SER A 29 3.96 18.81 -8.49
C SER A 29 2.48 18.86 -8.13
N LYS A 30 1.65 19.13 -9.15
CA LYS A 30 0.18 19.03 -9.08
C LYS A 30 -0.31 17.65 -8.62
N ASP A 31 0.50 16.62 -8.81
CA ASP A 31 0.17 15.22 -8.48
C ASP A 31 0.54 14.86 -7.03
N TRP A 32 1.34 15.70 -6.36
CA TRP A 32 1.75 15.48 -4.97
C TRP A 32 0.60 15.32 -3.98
N PRO A 33 -0.48 16.14 -4.02
CA PRO A 33 -1.60 15.97 -3.11
C PRO A 33 -2.26 14.59 -3.24
N ALA A 34 -2.43 14.09 -4.47
CA ALA A 34 -3.00 12.77 -4.73
C ALA A 34 -2.08 11.66 -4.20
N TYR A 35 -0.77 11.76 -4.47
CA TYR A 35 0.22 10.82 -3.94
C TYR A 35 0.31 10.83 -2.40
N ALA A 36 0.19 11.99 -1.77
CA ALA A 36 0.19 12.10 -0.31
C ALA A 36 -1.06 11.44 0.31
N LEU A 37 -2.22 11.55 -0.35
CA LEU A 37 -3.45 10.88 0.06
C LEU A 37 -3.33 9.36 -0.02
N THR A 38 -2.81 8.80 -1.12
CA THR A 38 -2.62 7.34 -1.23
C THR A 38 -1.69 6.81 -0.12
N ARG A 39 -0.60 7.52 0.18
CA ARG A 39 0.29 7.18 1.30
C ARG A 39 -0.41 7.23 2.66
N ARG A 40 -1.29 8.22 2.87
CA ARG A 40 -2.08 8.33 4.10
C ARG A 40 -3.08 7.19 4.22
N ASP A 41 -3.74 6.83 3.13
CA ASP A 41 -4.71 5.73 3.08
C ASP A 41 -4.03 4.39 3.35
N ARG A 42 -2.87 4.14 2.74
CA ARG A 42 -2.02 2.97 3.04
C ARG A 42 -1.68 2.87 4.52
N ALA A 43 -1.28 3.99 5.13
CA ALA A 43 -1.03 4.04 6.56
C ALA A 43 -2.30 3.79 7.40
N GLY A 44 -3.46 4.26 6.93
CA GLY A 44 -4.77 4.03 7.51
C GLY A 44 -5.17 2.57 7.52
N ARG A 45 -5.15 1.89 6.35
CA ARG A 45 -5.47 0.46 6.20
C ARG A 45 -4.64 -0.41 7.15
N ARG A 46 -3.33 -0.18 7.17
CA ARG A 46 -2.41 -0.86 8.10
C ARG A 46 -2.80 -0.66 9.57
N LYS A 47 -3.05 0.59 9.98
CA LYS A 47 -3.38 0.93 11.38
C LYS A 47 -4.72 0.36 11.80
N ALA A 48 -5.70 0.29 10.90
CA ALA A 48 -7.00 -0.31 11.16
C ALA A 48 -6.88 -1.80 11.55
N MET A 49 -5.89 -2.50 11.01
CA MET A 49 -5.58 -3.89 11.36
C MET A 49 -4.64 -4.05 12.57
N GLY A 50 -4.20 -2.95 13.19
CA GLY A 50 -3.23 -2.98 14.29
C GLY A 50 -1.80 -3.37 13.88
N TYR A 51 -1.48 -3.36 12.58
CA TYR A 51 -0.17 -3.79 12.10
C TYR A 51 0.89 -2.70 12.19
N SER A 52 2.13 -3.07 12.54
CA SER A 52 3.31 -2.23 12.32
C SER A 52 3.62 -2.13 10.83
N ARG A 53 4.40 -1.12 10.40
CA ARG A 53 4.81 -0.99 8.99
C ARG A 53 5.52 -2.25 8.50
N ALA A 54 6.48 -2.75 9.28
CA ALA A 54 7.20 -3.97 8.98
C ALA A 54 6.29 -5.20 8.86
N SER A 55 5.27 -5.32 9.71
CA SER A 55 4.32 -6.46 9.66
C SER A 55 3.47 -6.42 8.39
N ALA A 56 2.98 -5.25 8.00
CA ALA A 56 2.22 -5.09 6.75
C ALA A 56 3.09 -5.33 5.52
N ASP A 57 4.33 -4.83 5.52
CA ASP A 57 5.27 -5.06 4.42
C ASP A 57 5.65 -6.54 4.28
N ALA A 58 5.82 -7.26 5.39
CA ALA A 58 6.06 -8.70 5.37
C ALA A 58 4.85 -9.49 4.83
N LEU A 59 3.64 -9.04 5.14
CA LEU A 59 2.40 -9.65 4.63
C LEU A 59 2.24 -9.47 3.12
N VAL A 60 2.49 -8.27 2.62
CA VAL A 60 2.44 -7.99 1.17
C VAL A 60 3.47 -8.84 0.42
N ARG A 61 4.70 -8.95 0.93
CA ARG A 61 5.73 -9.83 0.33
C ARG A 61 5.31 -11.30 0.33
N TRP A 62 4.66 -11.77 1.39
CA TRP A 62 4.10 -13.12 1.42
C TRP A 62 3.02 -13.29 0.35
N ALA A 63 2.09 -12.35 0.22
CA ALA A 63 1.05 -12.40 -0.81
C ALA A 63 1.63 -12.37 -2.23
N GLU A 64 2.64 -11.53 -2.47
CA GLU A 64 3.37 -11.44 -3.74
C GLU A 64 4.02 -12.79 -4.11
N ALA A 65 4.56 -13.53 -3.14
CA ALA A 65 5.12 -14.86 -3.35
C ALA A 65 4.06 -15.97 -3.54
N GLN A 66 2.79 -15.73 -3.23
CA GLN A 66 1.69 -16.66 -3.52
C GLN A 66 1.03 -16.40 -4.88
N ASP A 67 1.16 -15.18 -5.40
CA ASP A 67 0.59 -14.75 -6.70
C ASP A 67 1.50 -15.10 -7.89
N ALA A 68 2.77 -15.46 -7.62
CA ALA A 68 3.80 -15.84 -8.60
C ALA A 68 3.82 -17.35 -8.87
#